data_AF-A0A958EKH5-F1
#
_entry.id   AF-A0A958EKH5-F1
#
_cell.length_a   1.000
_cell.length_b   1.000
_cell.length_c   1.000
_cell.angle_alpha   90.00
_cell.angle_beta   90.00
_cell.angle_gamma   90.00
#
_symmetry.space_group_name_H-M   'P 1'
#
loop_
_entity.id
_entity.type
_entity.pdbx_description
1 polymer ?
#
loop_
_entity_poly.entity_id
_entity_poly.type
_entity_poly.pdbx_seq_one_letter_code
_entity_poly.pdbx_strand_id
1 'polypeptide(L)'
;MKNRHILNNYNQIKSFIENRVNQYSQSSDFFQAELIETVMSHPQIVKLIQKENILLEKKELEVLNAINESKNWLKSLNHNFKELSLDSLNESYGYELAESPEVETETIEAEISLNDLTDFSLSSANKAYLETLTHHLSENQRETILLELKSSGTKIDQRVDFIRSIFPKPPDSVPDCEANQEFSDSEIIDIYKHILIGSISKFPPLFLQDKAEHKIAVLLRYLRDSILKIDTDEFYRNFGIDELYTYKLANCARHMNYSWNRLIQILEPERYLPWQMGKVSEGYWELEENRVQAIHWLIEDFFNVKPGQIWQLIRNKTLTRDSFGKLGLSYLYNTYYNSLLKCIGEAYPELNYWEIGIYPNGFWDSDDAKQRGSAAFLWMLGQEGISQDQLIRAIELKWINRQLFSKYNLSTMFDYCFNKNLFDLVDFAFPRQFKPWEIGNVKQSYWENDENHMKAIHYFMNEIQQSEFDIERMLKYNTFKKSQFKQSKLANFFKNYYNNNPDKIFFRLLKPLRLVREGNQRIYNKLKRINRPRTESRLFKFLKHGFNLHLVESFERDKQKRIARKLRSRKYILEKED
;
A
#
# COMPACT_ATOMS: atom_id res chain seq x y z
N MET A 1 25.26 55.76 4.63
CA MET A 1 24.19 56.12 3.68
C MET A 1 23.62 54.92 2.90
N LYS A 2 24.43 53.93 2.48
CA LYS A 2 23.95 52.78 1.68
C LYS A 2 22.85 51.91 2.31
N ASN A 3 22.81 51.72 3.63
CA ASN A 3 21.77 50.87 4.25
C ASN A 3 20.44 51.60 4.53
N ARG A 4 20.43 52.94 4.51
CA ARG A 4 19.24 53.72 4.91
C ARG A 4 18.18 53.75 3.81
N HIS A 5 18.59 53.82 2.54
CA HIS A 5 17.66 53.78 1.42
C HIS A 5 17.10 52.36 1.19
N ILE A 6 17.91 51.31 1.37
CA ILE A 6 17.47 49.92 1.26
C ILE A 6 16.36 49.61 2.28
N LEU A 7 16.54 50.03 3.54
CA LEU A 7 15.53 49.83 4.59
C LEU A 7 14.26 50.63 4.32
N ASN A 8 14.39 51.86 3.81
CA ASN A 8 13.24 52.68 3.44
C ASN A 8 12.46 52.05 2.27
N ASN A 9 13.15 51.60 1.23
CA ASN A 9 12.54 50.91 0.09
C ASN A 9 11.88 49.60 0.52
N TYR A 10 12.52 48.83 1.40
CA TYR A 10 11.96 47.59 1.94
C TYR A 10 10.63 47.85 2.65
N ASN A 11 10.57 48.84 3.54
CA ASN A 11 9.34 49.16 4.28
C ASN A 11 8.24 49.69 3.37
N GLN A 12 8.58 50.55 2.39
CA GLN A 12 7.60 51.08 1.43
C GLN A 12 7.03 49.98 0.52
N ILE A 13 7.88 49.10 -0.01
CA ILE A 13 7.44 47.99 -0.88
C ILE A 13 6.66 46.95 -0.07
N LYS A 14 7.10 46.63 1.16
CA LYS A 14 6.40 45.70 2.05
C LYS A 14 5.00 46.22 2.41
N SER A 15 4.89 47.48 2.83
CA SER A 15 3.61 48.10 3.14
C SER A 15 2.67 48.15 1.93
N PHE A 16 3.23 48.42 0.74
CA PHE A 16 2.46 48.39 -0.50
C PHE A 16 1.94 46.98 -0.83
N ILE A 17 2.79 45.95 -0.71
CA ILE A 17 2.40 44.55 -0.92
C ILE A 17 1.36 44.11 0.12
N GLU A 18 1.55 44.45 1.39
CA GLU A 18 0.60 44.17 2.48
C GLU A 18 -0.77 44.79 2.18
N ASN A 19 -0.82 46.09 1.84
CA ASN A 19 -2.07 46.77 1.49
C ASN A 19 -2.74 46.12 0.29
N ARG A 20 -1.98 45.73 -0.74
CA ARG A 20 -2.53 45.04 -1.92
C ARG A 20 -3.01 43.64 -1.59
N VAL A 21 -2.24 42.84 -0.84
CA VAL A 21 -2.65 41.48 -0.44
C VAL A 21 -3.91 41.52 0.44
N ASN A 22 -3.99 42.49 1.36
CA ASN A 22 -5.14 42.69 2.25
C ASN A 22 -6.40 43.14 1.51
N GLN A 23 -6.28 43.96 0.45
CA GLN A 23 -7.42 44.38 -0.38
C GLN A 23 -8.09 43.23 -1.15
N TYR A 24 -7.42 42.09 -1.34
CA TYR A 24 -7.91 40.99 -2.18
C TYR A 24 -8.24 39.68 -1.43
N SER A 25 -8.20 39.66 -0.09
CA SER A 25 -8.31 38.41 0.69
C SER A 25 -9.57 38.34 1.56
N GLN A 26 -10.42 37.33 1.31
CA GLN A 26 -11.32 36.74 2.32
C GLN A 26 -10.70 35.47 2.96
N SER A 27 -9.39 35.25 2.83
CA SER A 27 -8.68 34.05 3.29
C SER A 27 -7.80 34.29 4.54
N SER A 28 -7.60 33.22 5.33
CA SER A 28 -6.89 33.20 6.62
C SER A 28 -5.52 33.91 6.63
N ASP A 29 -5.21 34.58 7.74
CA ASP A 29 -3.98 35.37 7.98
C ASP A 29 -2.66 34.62 7.70
N PHE A 30 -2.64 33.29 7.82
CA PHE A 30 -1.44 32.46 7.62
C PHE A 30 -0.92 32.47 6.18
N PHE A 31 -1.81 32.42 5.17
CA PHE A 31 -1.40 32.43 3.76
C PHE A 31 -0.99 33.83 3.26
N GLN A 32 -1.46 34.88 3.93
CA GLN A 32 -1.08 36.25 3.61
C GLN A 32 0.37 36.50 3.98
N ALA A 33 0.80 36.04 5.16
CA ALA A 33 2.19 36.15 5.60
C ALA A 33 3.16 35.41 4.67
N GLU A 34 2.83 34.16 4.30
CA GLU A 34 3.68 33.35 3.40
C GLU A 34 3.73 33.91 1.98
N LEU A 35 2.61 34.46 1.46
CA LEU A 35 2.60 35.16 0.17
C LEU A 35 3.45 36.44 0.22
N ILE A 36 3.31 37.25 1.28
CA ILE A 36 4.09 38.48 1.45
C ILE A 36 5.58 38.13 1.50
N GLU A 37 5.99 37.12 2.29
CA GLU A 37 7.38 36.68 2.36
C GLU A 37 7.92 36.15 1.03
N THR A 38 7.10 35.37 0.30
CA THR A 38 7.46 34.85 -1.02
C THR A 38 7.66 35.98 -2.03
N VAL A 39 6.77 36.98 -2.04
CA VAL A 39 6.87 38.15 -2.93
C VAL A 39 8.06 39.01 -2.54
N MET A 40 8.29 39.22 -1.25
CA MET A 40 9.46 39.99 -0.76
C MET A 40 10.78 39.32 -1.11
N SER A 41 10.77 37.99 -1.29
CA SER A 41 11.92 37.19 -1.73
C SER A 41 12.03 37.10 -3.26
N HIS A 42 11.06 37.64 -4.02
CA HIS A 42 11.05 37.55 -5.47
C HIS A 42 12.24 38.31 -6.08
N PRO A 43 13.00 37.74 -7.04
CA PRO A 43 14.23 38.35 -7.56
C PRO A 43 14.06 39.77 -8.11
N GLN A 44 12.89 40.10 -8.65
CA GLN A 44 12.60 41.44 -9.15
C GLN A 44 12.36 42.45 -8.01
N ILE A 45 11.72 42.01 -6.92
CA ILE A 45 11.46 42.83 -5.73
C ILE A 45 12.76 43.09 -4.98
N VAL A 46 13.62 42.08 -4.81
CA VAL A 46 14.95 42.23 -4.20
C VAL A 46 15.81 43.23 -5.00
N LYS A 47 15.76 43.19 -6.34
CA LYS A 47 16.44 44.17 -7.19
C LYS A 47 15.87 45.58 -7.07
N LEU A 48 14.56 45.71 -6.86
CA LEU A 48 13.93 47.01 -6.61
C LEU A 48 14.40 47.58 -5.27
N ILE A 49 14.35 46.79 -4.19
CA ILE A 49 14.78 47.18 -2.84
C ILE A 49 16.21 47.76 -2.82
N GLN A 50 17.10 47.22 -3.68
CA GLN A 50 18.51 47.63 -3.79
C GLN A 50 18.76 48.92 -4.61
N LYS A 51 17.74 49.54 -5.22
CA LYS A 51 17.92 50.78 -6.00
C LYS A 51 17.97 52.02 -5.11
N GLU A 52 18.84 52.97 -5.46
CA GLU A 52 19.03 54.18 -4.63
C GLU A 52 17.83 55.13 -4.60
N ASN A 53 16.94 55.11 -5.60
CA ASN A 53 15.72 55.92 -5.64
C ASN A 53 14.58 55.14 -6.32
N ILE A 54 13.48 54.91 -5.60
CA ILE A 54 12.28 54.25 -6.13
C ILE A 54 11.11 55.23 -6.05
N LEU A 55 10.48 55.48 -7.19
CA LEU A 55 9.14 56.05 -7.26
C LEU A 55 8.16 54.88 -7.40
N LEU A 56 7.53 54.48 -6.29
CA LEU A 56 6.68 53.27 -6.25
C LEU A 56 5.55 53.33 -7.28
N GLU A 57 4.95 54.50 -7.48
CA GLU A 57 3.90 54.75 -8.49
C GLU A 57 4.32 54.38 -9.92
N LYS A 58 5.61 54.49 -10.26
CA LYS A 58 6.14 54.12 -11.59
C LYS A 58 6.59 52.66 -11.68
N LYS A 59 6.56 51.93 -10.57
CA LYS A 59 7.05 50.54 -10.43
C LYS A 59 6.00 49.58 -9.89
N GLU A 60 4.78 50.07 -9.67
CA GLU A 60 3.61 49.31 -9.26
C GLU A 60 3.35 48.09 -10.15
N LEU A 61 3.47 48.24 -11.48
CA LEU A 61 3.26 47.12 -12.42
C LEU A 61 4.29 45.98 -12.22
N GLU A 62 5.55 46.32 -11.91
CA GLU A 62 6.59 45.32 -11.62
C GLU A 62 6.30 44.57 -10.30
N VAL A 63 5.78 45.29 -9.30
CA VAL A 63 5.39 44.71 -8.01
C VAL A 63 4.16 43.81 -8.15
N LEU A 64 3.15 44.25 -8.92
CA LEU A 64 1.94 43.47 -9.19
C LEU A 64 2.25 42.18 -10.00
N ASN A 65 3.17 42.25 -10.95
CA ASN A 65 3.63 41.07 -11.69
C ASN A 65 4.33 40.06 -10.77
N ALA A 66 5.20 40.53 -9.87
CA ALA A 66 5.86 39.66 -8.88
C ALA A 66 4.86 39.01 -7.91
N ILE A 67 3.80 39.74 -7.51
CA ILE A 67 2.69 39.20 -6.71
C ILE A 67 1.98 38.08 -7.49
N ASN A 68 1.66 38.30 -8.76
CA ASN A 68 0.94 37.32 -9.57
C ASN A 68 1.79 36.06 -9.87
N GLU A 69 3.08 36.23 -10.18
CA GLU A 69 4.02 35.12 -10.39
C GLU A 69 4.18 34.29 -9.10
N SER A 70 4.33 34.94 -7.95
CA SER A 70 4.43 34.27 -6.64
C SER A 70 3.12 33.56 -6.25
N LYS A 71 1.95 34.17 -6.54
CA LYS A 71 0.64 33.53 -6.37
C LYS A 71 0.51 32.29 -7.25
N ASN A 72 0.91 32.36 -8.51
CA ASN A 72 0.83 31.23 -9.44
C ASN A 72 1.80 30.10 -9.06
N TRP A 73 2.98 30.45 -8.54
CA TRP A 73 3.93 29.48 -8.00
C TRP A 73 3.42 28.80 -6.72
N LEU A 74 2.82 29.55 -5.79
CA LEU A 74 2.18 28.97 -4.60
C LEU A 74 0.96 28.11 -4.96
N LYS A 75 0.21 28.49 -6.00
CA LYS A 75 -0.88 27.67 -6.56
C LYS A 75 -0.38 26.37 -7.20
N SER A 76 0.76 26.38 -7.89
CA SER A 76 1.31 25.16 -8.51
C SER A 76 1.84 24.16 -7.49
N LEU A 77 2.19 24.63 -6.29
CA LEU A 77 2.53 23.79 -5.13
C LEU A 77 1.30 23.16 -4.45
N ASN A 78 0.09 23.67 -4.72
CA ASN A 78 -1.16 23.25 -4.06
C ASN A 78 -2.26 22.91 -5.10
N HIS A 79 -2.36 21.64 -5.51
CA HIS A 79 -3.19 21.19 -6.64
C HIS A 79 -4.72 21.21 -6.46
N ASN A 80 -5.29 21.96 -5.50
CA ASN A 80 -6.74 22.04 -5.29
C ASN A 80 -7.20 23.48 -5.05
N PHE A 81 -7.41 24.28 -6.10
CA PHE A 81 -8.26 25.48 -5.98
C PHE A 81 -9.00 25.78 -7.29
N LYS A 82 -10.31 26.02 -7.18
CA LYS A 82 -11.21 26.43 -8.27
C LYS A 82 -10.81 27.79 -8.84
N GLU A 83 -10.95 27.92 -10.15
CA GLU A 83 -10.75 29.15 -10.92
C GLU A 83 -11.60 30.32 -10.41
N LEU A 84 -11.00 31.50 -10.34
CA LEU A 84 -11.70 32.79 -10.41
C LEU A 84 -11.16 33.51 -11.64
N SER A 85 -12.04 33.80 -12.60
CA SER A 85 -11.73 34.42 -13.89
C SER A 85 -11.36 35.89 -13.76
N LEU A 86 -10.73 36.40 -14.81
CA LEU A 86 -9.90 37.61 -14.84
C LEU A 86 -10.68 38.90 -15.21
N ASP A 87 -12.01 38.92 -15.10
CA ASP A 87 -12.82 39.96 -15.77
C ASP A 87 -13.18 41.18 -14.91
N SER A 88 -12.60 41.37 -13.73
CA SER A 88 -12.97 42.50 -12.84
C SER A 88 -11.86 43.54 -12.60
N LEU A 89 -10.84 43.63 -13.46
CA LEU A 89 -9.66 44.49 -13.22
C LEU A 89 -9.44 45.65 -14.18
N ASN A 90 -10.45 46.08 -14.96
CA ASN A 90 -10.24 47.15 -15.96
C ASN A 90 -11.12 48.39 -15.87
N GLU A 91 -11.88 48.61 -14.79
CA GLU A 91 -12.63 49.86 -14.65
C GLU A 91 -12.48 50.46 -13.25
N SER A 92 -11.56 51.42 -13.14
CA SER A 92 -11.82 52.75 -12.58
C SER A 92 -10.51 53.38 -12.12
N TYR A 93 -10.02 54.30 -12.95
CA TYR A 93 -9.06 55.33 -12.56
C TYR A 93 -9.84 56.54 -12.03
N GLY A 94 -9.39 57.09 -10.90
CA GLY A 94 -9.69 58.45 -10.47
C GLY A 94 -9.94 58.56 -8.97
N TYR A 95 -8.98 59.09 -8.21
CA TYR A 95 -9.09 60.42 -7.58
C TYR A 95 -7.84 60.77 -6.76
N GLU A 96 -7.71 62.08 -6.57
CA GLU A 96 -6.55 62.90 -6.23
C GLU A 96 -5.99 62.73 -4.82
N LEU A 97 -4.69 63.05 -4.71
CA LEU A 97 -3.97 63.32 -3.47
C LEU A 97 -4.61 64.50 -2.73
N ALA A 98 -5.07 64.26 -1.50
CA ALA A 98 -5.31 65.32 -0.52
C ALA A 98 -4.51 65.00 0.76
N GLU A 99 -3.80 66.02 1.21
CA GLU A 99 -2.83 66.04 2.30
C GLU A 99 -3.43 65.59 3.64
N SER A 100 -2.64 64.84 4.39
CA SER A 100 -2.88 64.57 5.81
C SER A 100 -2.86 65.87 6.62
N PRO A 101 -3.80 66.08 7.56
CA PRO A 101 -3.50 66.81 8.76
C PRO A 101 -3.06 65.82 9.85
N GLU A 102 -1.91 66.12 10.45
CA GLU A 102 -1.52 65.62 11.76
C GLU A 102 -2.64 65.88 12.76
N VAL A 103 -3.01 64.87 13.56
CA VAL A 103 -3.78 65.10 14.78
C VAL A 103 -3.11 64.34 15.92
N GLU A 104 -2.75 65.15 16.91
CA GLU A 104 -2.18 64.84 18.20
C GLU A 104 -3.00 63.79 18.95
N THR A 105 -2.30 62.93 19.68
CA THR A 105 -2.88 61.96 20.60
C THR A 105 -3.44 62.69 21.82
N GLU A 106 -4.75 62.94 21.84
CA GLU A 106 -5.48 63.20 23.08
C GLU A 106 -6.15 61.91 23.56
N THR A 107 -5.76 61.49 24.76
CA THR A 107 -6.44 60.51 25.59
C THR A 107 -7.86 60.98 25.89
N ILE A 108 -8.85 60.33 25.28
CA ILE A 108 -10.26 60.53 25.60
C ILE A 108 -10.71 59.41 26.55
N GLU A 109 -10.68 59.69 27.84
CA GLU A 109 -11.63 59.12 28.80
C GLU A 109 -12.94 59.91 28.63
N ALA A 110 -13.87 59.41 27.81
CA ALA A 110 -15.21 59.96 27.71
C ALA A 110 -16.20 58.95 28.29
N GLU A 111 -16.91 59.37 29.33
CA GLU A 111 -18.13 58.72 29.83
C GLU A 111 -19.11 58.55 28.66
N ILE A 112 -19.40 57.29 28.29
CA ILE A 112 -20.32 56.96 27.20
C ILE A 112 -21.75 57.06 27.75
N SER A 113 -22.44 58.14 27.44
CA SER A 113 -23.85 58.32 27.76
C SER A 113 -24.74 57.35 26.96
N LEU A 114 -25.71 56.72 27.64
CA LEU A 114 -26.49 55.55 27.24
C LEU A 114 -27.53 55.75 26.10
N ASN A 115 -27.44 56.80 25.28
CA ASN A 115 -28.47 57.19 24.29
C ASN A 115 -28.14 56.93 22.80
N ASP A 116 -26.99 56.32 22.48
CA ASP A 116 -26.46 56.25 21.10
C ASP A 116 -26.93 55.03 20.25
N LEU A 117 -28.10 54.44 20.52
CA LEU A 117 -28.67 53.44 19.58
C LEU A 117 -29.17 54.09 18.27
N THR A 118 -29.24 55.43 18.23
CA THR A 118 -29.66 56.22 17.06
C THR A 118 -28.57 56.37 15.99
N ASP A 119 -27.30 56.19 16.34
CA ASP A 119 -26.16 56.40 15.43
C ASP A 119 -25.88 55.23 14.49
N PHE A 120 -26.52 54.07 14.71
CA PHE A 120 -26.39 52.92 13.84
C PHE A 120 -27.54 52.83 12.83
N SER A 121 -27.19 52.53 11.57
CA SER A 121 -28.15 52.19 10.50
C SER A 121 -28.71 50.77 10.73
N LEU A 122 -29.50 50.61 11.80
CA LEU A 122 -30.18 49.38 12.19
C LEU A 122 -31.63 49.37 11.72
N SER A 123 -32.14 48.21 11.31
CA SER A 123 -33.56 48.04 11.02
C SER A 123 -34.43 48.30 12.26
N SER A 124 -35.68 48.76 12.07
CA SER A 124 -36.61 49.03 13.19
C SER A 124 -36.83 47.80 14.08
N ALA A 125 -36.82 46.61 13.49
CA ALA A 125 -36.97 45.35 14.19
C ALA A 125 -35.71 44.96 15.01
N ASN A 126 -34.51 45.38 14.57
CA ASN A 126 -33.26 45.16 15.31
C ASN A 126 -33.08 46.17 16.45
N LYS A 127 -33.55 47.41 16.26
CA LYS A 127 -33.63 48.40 17.35
C LYS A 127 -34.52 47.92 18.49
N ALA A 128 -35.74 47.47 18.20
CA ALA A 128 -36.67 46.92 19.20
C ALA A 128 -36.10 45.68 19.92
N TYR A 129 -35.38 44.82 19.20
CA TYR A 129 -34.72 43.65 19.78
C TYR A 129 -33.60 44.05 20.75
N LEU A 130 -32.73 44.99 20.38
CA LEU A 130 -31.66 45.49 21.25
C LEU A 130 -32.19 46.22 22.49
N GLU A 131 -33.30 46.96 22.37
CA GLU A 131 -33.98 47.57 23.52
C GLU A 131 -34.48 46.50 24.50
N THR A 132 -35.07 45.42 23.98
CA THR A 132 -35.54 44.28 24.80
C THR A 132 -34.36 43.54 25.45
N LEU A 133 -33.27 43.36 24.73
CA LEU A 133 -32.04 42.72 25.20
C LEU A 133 -31.36 43.51 26.32
N THR A 134 -31.31 44.83 26.19
CA THR A 134 -30.61 45.71 27.14
C THR A 134 -31.43 46.01 28.38
N HIS A 135 -32.76 45.87 28.35
CA HIS A 135 -33.66 46.21 29.46
C HIS A 135 -33.26 45.57 30.81
N HIS A 136 -32.78 44.32 30.79
CA HIS A 136 -32.42 43.55 31.98
C HIS A 136 -30.91 43.50 32.27
N LEU A 137 -30.08 44.16 31.46
CA LEU A 137 -28.61 44.18 31.60
C LEU A 137 -28.12 45.37 32.42
N SER A 138 -27.01 45.17 33.15
CA SER A 138 -26.33 46.25 33.88
C SER A 138 -25.68 47.27 32.94
N GLU A 139 -25.36 48.46 33.45
CA GLU A 139 -24.76 49.55 32.67
C GLU A 139 -23.47 49.11 31.95
N ASN A 140 -22.56 48.46 32.67
CA ASN A 140 -21.32 47.89 32.11
C ASN A 140 -21.56 46.84 31.01
N GLN A 141 -22.62 46.04 31.11
CA GLN A 141 -22.97 45.04 30.10
C GLN A 141 -23.53 45.70 28.83
N ARG A 142 -24.33 46.75 28.99
CA ARG A 142 -24.84 47.55 27.86
C ARG A 142 -23.70 48.23 27.12
N GLU A 143 -22.75 48.82 27.84
CA GLU A 143 -21.55 49.41 27.24
C GLU A 143 -20.72 48.38 26.48
N THR A 144 -20.55 47.17 27.02
CA THR A 144 -19.82 46.09 26.36
C THR A 144 -20.47 45.68 25.03
N ILE A 145 -21.80 45.54 25.00
CA ILE A 145 -22.54 45.26 23.77
C ILE A 145 -22.37 46.40 22.76
N LEU A 146 -22.51 47.65 23.21
CA LEU A 146 -22.36 48.81 22.34
C LEU A 146 -20.95 48.89 21.73
N LEU A 147 -19.90 48.62 22.51
CA LEU A 147 -18.52 48.57 22.03
C LEU A 147 -18.31 47.46 20.99
N GLU A 148 -18.91 46.28 21.20
CA GLU A 148 -18.79 45.17 20.26
C GLU A 148 -19.63 45.36 18.98
N LEU A 149 -20.75 46.06 19.09
CA LEU A 149 -21.54 46.47 17.95
C LEU A 149 -20.82 47.57 17.13
N LYS A 150 -20.15 48.52 17.79
CA LYS A 150 -19.28 49.53 17.14
C LYS A 150 -18.14 48.88 16.36
N SER A 151 -17.49 47.86 16.93
CA SER A 151 -16.39 47.15 16.26
C SER A 151 -16.82 46.34 15.03
N SER A 152 -18.12 46.06 14.89
CA SER A 152 -18.70 45.35 13.75
C SER A 152 -18.95 46.24 12.52
N GLY A 153 -18.77 47.56 12.65
CA GLY A 153 -18.81 48.53 11.54
C GLY A 153 -20.08 48.43 10.70
N THR A 154 -19.92 48.29 9.38
CA THR A 154 -21.05 48.24 8.42
C THR A 154 -21.86 46.94 8.46
N LYS A 155 -21.44 45.91 9.21
CA LYS A 155 -22.13 44.62 9.32
C LYS A 155 -22.98 44.49 10.60
N ILE A 156 -23.19 45.59 11.31
CA ILE A 156 -23.89 45.63 12.60
C ILE A 156 -25.32 45.06 12.52
N ASP A 157 -26.08 45.38 11.48
CA ASP A 157 -27.47 44.93 11.32
C ASP A 157 -27.53 43.42 11.05
N GLN A 158 -26.62 42.89 10.23
CA GLN A 158 -26.46 41.45 9.98
C GLN A 158 -26.07 40.68 11.24
N ARG A 159 -25.24 41.28 12.09
CA ARG A 159 -24.84 40.69 13.36
C ARG A 159 -26.00 40.64 14.35
N VAL A 160 -26.81 41.70 14.43
CA VAL A 160 -28.00 41.72 15.29
C VAL A 160 -29.06 40.75 14.78
N ASP A 161 -29.25 40.64 13.45
CA ASP A 161 -30.10 39.63 12.83
C ASP A 161 -29.64 38.21 13.17
N PHE A 162 -28.34 37.95 13.12
CA PHE A 162 -27.76 36.67 13.51
C PHE A 162 -28.06 36.36 14.99
N ILE A 163 -27.78 37.29 15.90
CA ILE A 163 -28.06 37.12 17.34
C ILE A 163 -29.55 36.88 17.58
N ARG A 164 -30.42 37.65 16.94
CA ARG A 164 -31.88 37.53 17.04
C ARG A 164 -32.40 36.21 16.49
N SER A 165 -31.80 35.70 15.43
CA SER A 165 -32.19 34.39 14.86
C SER A 165 -31.86 33.23 15.80
N ILE A 166 -30.76 33.35 16.57
CA ILE A 166 -30.35 32.35 17.56
C ILE A 166 -31.16 32.52 18.87
N PHE A 167 -31.37 33.77 19.31
CA PHE A 167 -32.06 34.11 20.55
C PHE A 167 -33.26 35.02 20.29
N PRO A 168 -34.43 34.50 19.85
CA PRO A 168 -35.62 35.32 19.67
C PRO A 168 -36.09 36.03 20.96
N LYS A 169 -35.76 35.45 22.11
CA LYS A 169 -35.85 36.08 23.43
C LYS A 169 -34.45 36.19 24.04
N PRO A 170 -34.08 37.35 24.62
CA PRO A 170 -32.85 37.51 25.38
C PRO A 170 -32.69 36.44 26.47
N PRO A 171 -31.47 35.99 26.77
CA PRO A 171 -31.20 35.30 28.03
C PRO A 171 -31.46 36.24 29.21
N ASP A 172 -31.84 35.65 30.34
CA ASP A 172 -32.13 36.35 31.59
C ASP A 172 -30.83 36.88 32.25
N SER A 173 -30.80 37.00 33.58
CA SER A 173 -29.63 37.53 34.30
C SER A 173 -28.37 36.67 34.10
N VAL A 174 -27.23 37.34 33.93
CA VAL A 174 -25.91 36.70 33.96
C VAL A 174 -25.73 36.00 35.31
N PRO A 175 -25.36 34.70 35.34
CA PRO A 175 -25.04 34.01 36.59
C PRO A 175 -23.90 34.73 37.32
N ASP A 176 -24.02 34.91 38.64
CA ASP A 176 -22.89 35.39 39.46
C ASP A 176 -21.75 34.36 39.39
N CYS A 177 -20.67 34.73 38.72
CA CYS A 177 -19.54 33.84 38.46
C CYS A 177 -18.41 34.15 39.45
N GLU A 178 -18.28 33.38 40.53
CA GLU A 178 -17.10 33.42 41.39
C GLU A 178 -15.95 32.57 40.82
N ALA A 179 -14.71 33.00 41.04
CA ALA A 179 -13.54 32.22 40.67
C ALA A 179 -13.49 30.93 41.52
N ASN A 180 -13.38 29.77 40.87
CA ASN A 180 -13.33 28.40 41.45
C ASN A 180 -14.69 27.72 41.77
N GLN A 181 -15.81 28.23 41.24
CA GLN A 181 -17.10 27.55 41.34
C GLN A 181 -17.22 26.36 40.36
N GLU A 182 -17.83 25.26 40.79
CA GLU A 182 -18.27 24.21 39.85
C GLU A 182 -19.52 24.68 39.10
N PHE A 183 -19.43 24.71 37.77
CA PHE A 183 -20.56 25.09 36.91
C PHE A 183 -21.34 23.86 36.48
N SER A 184 -22.67 23.91 36.62
CA SER A 184 -23.60 22.99 35.99
C SER A 184 -23.66 23.19 34.47
N ASP A 185 -24.15 22.20 33.73
CA ASP A 185 -24.30 22.28 32.27
C ASP A 185 -25.18 23.46 31.83
N SER A 186 -26.22 23.78 32.59
CA SER A 186 -27.07 24.95 32.34
C SER A 186 -26.31 26.27 32.51
N GLU A 187 -25.51 26.41 33.58
CA GLU A 187 -24.73 27.62 33.82
C GLU A 187 -23.64 27.81 32.77
N ILE A 188 -22.98 26.73 32.33
CA ILE A 188 -22.01 26.74 31.22
C ILE A 188 -22.67 27.28 29.95
N ILE A 189 -23.87 26.80 29.62
CA ILE A 189 -24.63 27.24 28.45
C ILE A 189 -25.04 28.70 28.60
N ASP A 190 -25.54 29.13 29.76
CA ASP A 190 -26.01 30.50 29.97
C ASP A 190 -24.87 31.52 29.88
N ILE A 191 -23.71 31.23 30.47
CA ILE A 191 -22.48 32.02 30.30
C ILE A 191 -22.14 32.16 28.81
N TYR A 192 -22.22 31.07 28.06
CA TYR A 192 -21.94 31.08 26.62
C TYR A 192 -22.95 31.90 25.82
N LYS A 193 -24.25 31.86 26.13
CA LYS A 193 -25.25 32.72 25.48
C LYS A 193 -24.89 34.20 25.66
N HIS A 194 -24.49 34.59 26.87
CA HIS A 194 -24.09 35.97 27.18
C HIS A 194 -22.82 36.40 26.45
N ILE A 195 -21.86 35.49 26.27
CA ILE A 195 -20.67 35.72 25.45
C ILE A 195 -21.06 35.87 23.98
N LEU A 196 -21.90 34.98 23.45
CA LEU A 196 -22.31 34.99 22.03
C LEU A 196 -22.99 36.31 21.66
N ILE A 197 -23.90 36.78 22.52
CA ILE A 197 -24.60 38.05 22.39
C ILE A 197 -23.67 39.26 22.53
N GLY A 198 -22.61 39.15 23.34
CA GLY A 198 -21.69 40.25 23.61
C GLY A 198 -21.92 41.01 24.91
N SER A 199 -22.85 40.55 25.75
CA SER A 199 -23.05 41.10 27.10
C SER A 199 -21.84 40.87 28.03
N ILE A 200 -21.01 39.88 27.71
CA ILE A 200 -19.73 39.61 28.37
C ILE A 200 -18.68 39.38 27.29
N SER A 201 -17.51 40.02 27.43
CA SER A 201 -16.46 39.96 26.40
C SER A 201 -15.63 38.67 26.43
N LYS A 202 -15.54 37.98 27.58
CA LYS A 202 -14.70 36.80 27.79
C LYS A 202 -15.36 35.82 28.76
N PHE A 203 -14.96 34.55 28.67
CA PHE A 203 -15.29 33.55 29.70
C PHE A 203 -14.73 33.98 31.07
N PRO A 204 -15.38 33.56 32.18
CA PRO A 204 -14.87 33.82 33.53
C PRO A 204 -13.40 33.41 33.69
N PRO A 205 -12.64 34.08 34.57
CA PRO A 205 -11.28 33.66 34.89
C PRO A 205 -11.24 32.17 35.27
N LEU A 206 -10.25 31.44 34.74
CA LEU A 206 -10.05 30.02 35.03
C LEU A 206 -11.21 29.09 34.60
N PHE A 207 -12.15 29.56 33.78
CA PHE A 207 -13.32 28.79 33.35
C PHE A 207 -12.96 27.44 32.72
N LEU A 208 -11.89 27.37 31.92
CA LEU A 208 -11.40 26.13 31.30
C LEU A 208 -10.21 25.50 32.05
N GLN A 209 -10.01 25.78 33.34
CA GLN A 209 -8.95 25.14 34.11
C GLN A 209 -9.37 23.74 34.60
N ASP A 210 -10.52 23.65 35.25
CA ASP A 210 -11.05 22.39 35.77
C ASP A 210 -12.15 21.81 34.86
N LYS A 211 -12.14 20.48 34.67
CA LYS A 211 -13.10 19.74 33.83
C LYS A 211 -13.29 20.39 32.45
N ALA A 212 -12.20 20.90 31.87
CA ALA A 212 -12.23 21.65 30.62
C ALA A 212 -12.84 20.87 29.47
N GLU A 213 -12.54 19.57 29.36
CA GLU A 213 -13.10 18.67 28.34
C GLU A 213 -14.62 18.58 28.45
N HIS A 214 -15.15 18.38 29.65
CA HIS A 214 -16.60 18.37 29.90
C HIS A 214 -17.26 19.69 29.50
N LYS A 215 -16.70 20.82 29.96
CA LYS A 215 -17.23 22.16 29.63
C LYS A 215 -17.24 22.40 28.12
N ILE A 216 -16.15 22.05 27.43
CA ILE A 216 -16.03 22.20 25.98
C ILE A 216 -17.02 21.28 25.25
N ALA A 217 -17.24 20.05 25.75
CA ALA A 217 -18.26 19.14 25.21
C ALA A 217 -19.66 19.75 25.31
N VAL A 218 -20.03 20.30 26.47
CA VAL A 218 -21.33 20.96 26.69
C VAL A 218 -21.52 22.14 25.73
N LEU A 219 -20.52 23.01 25.60
CA LEU A 219 -20.57 24.17 24.70
C LEU A 219 -20.76 23.78 23.23
N LEU A 220 -20.01 22.77 22.77
CA LEU A 220 -20.08 22.34 21.38
C LEU A 220 -21.33 21.52 21.06
N ARG A 221 -21.84 20.72 22.00
CA ARG A 221 -23.16 20.07 21.86
C ARG A 221 -24.26 21.12 21.77
N TYR A 222 -24.22 22.16 22.59
CA TYR A 222 -25.18 23.25 22.51
C TYR A 222 -25.09 24.00 21.17
N LEU A 223 -23.87 24.29 20.70
CA LEU A 223 -23.65 24.90 19.38
C LEU A 223 -24.24 24.02 18.26
N ARG A 224 -23.95 22.73 18.25
CA ARG A 224 -24.47 21.78 17.25
C ARG A 224 -25.99 21.66 17.31
N ASP A 225 -26.53 21.32 18.47
CA ASP A 225 -27.91 20.84 18.61
C ASP A 225 -28.92 22.00 18.71
N SER A 226 -28.55 23.10 19.37
CA SER A 226 -29.47 24.22 19.64
C SER A 226 -29.30 25.39 18.67
N ILE A 227 -28.06 25.73 18.32
CA ILE A 227 -27.77 26.89 17.46
C ILE A 227 -27.81 26.49 15.98
N LEU A 228 -26.97 25.53 15.58
CA LEU A 228 -26.84 25.12 14.17
C LEU A 228 -27.98 24.20 13.74
N LYS A 229 -28.48 23.36 14.65
CA LYS A 229 -29.54 22.37 14.41
C LYS A 229 -29.21 21.43 13.24
N ILE A 230 -27.94 21.08 13.12
CA ILE A 230 -27.43 20.16 12.10
C ILE A 230 -27.13 18.81 12.73
N ASP A 231 -27.12 17.76 11.91
CA ASP A 231 -26.80 16.43 12.39
C ASP A 231 -25.31 16.29 12.77
N THR A 232 -25.00 15.26 13.55
CA THR A 232 -23.66 15.00 14.08
C THR A 232 -22.61 14.78 12.98
N ASP A 233 -22.92 14.05 11.92
CA ASP A 233 -21.98 13.84 10.80
C ASP A 233 -21.80 15.11 9.98
N GLU A 234 -22.87 15.89 9.76
CA GLU A 234 -22.80 17.18 9.07
C GLU A 234 -21.91 18.16 9.85
N PHE A 235 -22.07 18.22 11.17
CA PHE A 235 -21.25 19.06 12.06
C PHE A 235 -19.76 18.68 12.02
N TYR A 236 -19.39 17.42 11.86
CA TYR A 236 -17.95 17.07 11.83
C TYR A 236 -17.31 17.17 10.45
N ARG A 237 -18.10 17.09 9.37
CA ARG A 237 -17.58 17.18 7.99
C ARG A 237 -17.41 18.60 7.48
N ASN A 238 -18.30 19.50 7.89
CA ASN A 238 -18.39 20.84 7.32
C ASN A 238 -17.92 21.95 8.27
N PHE A 239 -17.45 21.57 9.46
CA PHE A 239 -17.03 22.48 10.51
C PHE A 239 -15.61 22.11 10.96
N GLY A 240 -14.85 23.11 11.34
CA GLY A 240 -13.47 22.98 11.77
C GLY A 240 -13.13 24.03 12.84
N ILE A 241 -11.84 24.24 13.02
CA ILE A 241 -11.33 25.17 14.04
C ILE A 241 -11.64 26.63 13.69
N ASP A 242 -11.69 26.97 12.40
CA ASP A 242 -11.92 28.34 11.94
C ASP A 242 -13.34 28.81 12.25
N GLU A 243 -14.33 27.93 12.14
CA GLU A 243 -15.72 28.20 12.44
C GLU A 243 -15.92 28.49 13.94
N LEU A 244 -15.11 27.92 14.83
CA LEU A 244 -15.20 28.18 16.27
C LEU A 244 -14.94 29.66 16.62
N TYR A 245 -14.16 30.38 15.82
CA TYR A 245 -13.95 31.82 16.01
C TYR A 245 -15.24 32.61 15.76
N THR A 246 -16.01 32.24 14.73
CA THR A 246 -17.30 32.84 14.40
C THR A 246 -18.30 32.73 15.55
N TYR A 247 -18.24 31.62 16.30
CA TYR A 247 -19.09 31.35 17.45
C TYR A 247 -18.44 31.71 18.80
N LYS A 248 -17.37 32.52 18.81
CA LYS A 248 -16.66 32.97 20.03
C LYS A 248 -16.12 31.84 20.93
N LEU A 249 -15.85 30.67 20.36
CA LEU A 249 -15.28 29.50 21.04
C LEU A 249 -13.75 29.35 20.81
N ALA A 250 -13.06 30.43 20.44
CA ALA A 250 -11.61 30.42 20.22
C ALA A 250 -10.79 29.90 21.41
N ASN A 251 -11.26 30.13 22.64
CA ASN A 251 -10.62 29.60 23.85
C ASN A 251 -10.70 28.07 23.94
N CYS A 252 -11.80 27.47 23.47
CA CYS A 252 -11.96 26.01 23.40
C CYS A 252 -10.99 25.42 22.38
N ALA A 253 -10.86 26.05 21.21
CA ALA A 253 -9.88 25.66 20.20
C ALA A 253 -8.44 25.69 20.74
N ARG A 254 -8.07 26.77 21.44
CA ARG A 254 -6.75 26.90 22.06
C ARG A 254 -6.49 25.82 23.12
N HIS A 255 -7.48 25.55 23.98
CA HIS A 255 -7.36 24.52 25.01
C HIS A 255 -7.14 23.12 24.39
N MET A 256 -7.73 22.85 23.23
CA MET A 256 -7.49 21.61 22.48
C MET A 256 -6.27 21.67 21.54
N ASN A 257 -5.39 22.65 21.72
CA ASN A 257 -4.21 22.86 20.88
C ASN A 257 -4.56 22.90 19.38
N TYR A 258 -5.68 23.54 19.06
CA TYR A 258 -6.21 23.70 17.70
C TYR A 258 -6.41 22.36 16.95
N SER A 259 -6.70 21.28 17.68
CA SER A 259 -6.99 19.97 17.11
C SER A 259 -8.50 19.72 17.05
N TRP A 260 -9.04 19.67 15.83
CA TRP A 260 -10.42 19.25 15.59
C TRP A 260 -10.67 17.82 16.06
N ASN A 261 -9.69 16.92 15.90
CA ASN A 261 -9.75 15.55 16.40
C ASN A 261 -9.99 15.46 17.91
N ARG A 262 -9.25 16.25 18.71
CA ARG A 262 -9.43 16.22 20.17
C ARG A 262 -10.83 16.67 20.56
N LEU A 263 -11.41 17.64 19.83
CA LEU A 263 -12.78 18.09 20.06
C LEU A 263 -13.81 16.99 19.72
N ILE A 264 -13.66 16.33 18.58
CA ILE A 264 -14.53 15.22 18.18
C ILE A 264 -14.42 14.07 19.19
N GLN A 265 -13.21 13.70 19.61
CA GLN A 265 -12.98 12.63 20.56
C GLN A 265 -13.65 12.90 21.91
N ILE A 266 -13.68 14.15 22.37
CA ILE A 266 -14.38 14.51 23.62
C ILE A 266 -15.91 14.50 23.43
N LEU A 267 -16.39 14.85 22.23
CA LEU A 267 -17.81 14.88 21.94
C LEU A 267 -18.40 13.48 21.76
N GLU A 268 -17.70 12.62 21.02
CA GLU A 268 -18.16 11.31 20.57
C GLU A 268 -17.01 10.27 20.61
N PRO A 269 -16.44 9.97 21.80
CA PRO A 269 -15.26 9.10 21.95
C PRO A 269 -15.48 7.69 21.40
N GLU A 270 -16.72 7.19 21.48
CA GLU A 270 -17.10 5.85 21.01
C GLU A 270 -17.35 5.79 19.50
N ARG A 271 -17.47 6.95 18.83
CA ARG A 271 -17.85 7.03 17.41
C ARG A 271 -16.67 7.25 16.48
N TYR A 272 -15.65 7.99 16.93
CA TYR A 272 -14.49 8.34 16.10
C TYR A 272 -13.17 7.98 16.79
N LEU A 273 -12.26 7.42 16.00
CA LEU A 273 -10.93 7.09 16.45
C LEU A 273 -10.04 8.35 16.49
N PRO A 274 -9.05 8.43 17.39
CA PRO A 274 -8.33 9.67 17.66
C PRO A 274 -7.55 10.24 16.47
N TRP A 275 -7.29 9.42 15.43
CA TRP A 275 -6.54 9.76 14.23
C TRP A 275 -7.40 10.04 12.99
N GLN A 276 -8.72 9.83 13.03
CA GLN A 276 -9.57 9.84 11.84
C GLN A 276 -9.77 11.22 11.18
N MET A 277 -9.73 12.32 11.94
CA MET A 277 -10.10 13.66 11.46
C MET A 277 -8.98 14.72 11.67
N GLY A 278 -7.70 14.32 11.72
CA GLY A 278 -6.56 15.25 11.86
C GLY A 278 -5.45 14.89 12.87
N LYS A 279 -4.99 15.88 13.66
CA LYS A 279 -3.81 15.75 14.55
C LYS A 279 -4.18 15.20 15.93
N VAL A 280 -3.54 14.10 16.33
CA VAL A 280 -3.66 13.49 17.67
C VAL A 280 -2.93 14.30 18.76
N SER A 281 -3.04 13.88 20.03
CA SER A 281 -2.28 14.51 21.12
C SER A 281 -0.77 14.35 21.00
N GLU A 282 -0.02 15.24 21.66
CA GLU A 282 1.43 15.09 21.75
C GLU A 282 1.76 13.81 22.54
N GLY A 283 2.79 13.07 22.13
CA GLY A 283 3.13 11.76 22.70
C GLY A 283 2.20 10.61 22.30
N TYR A 284 1.06 10.87 21.66
CA TYR A 284 0.08 9.83 21.32
C TYR A 284 0.68 8.67 20.51
N TRP A 285 1.49 9.00 19.51
CA TRP A 285 2.12 7.99 18.66
C TRP A 285 3.38 7.36 19.26
N GLU A 286 3.86 7.83 20.41
CA GLU A 286 5.00 7.20 21.09
C GLU A 286 4.64 5.80 21.60
N LEU A 287 3.37 5.61 21.97
CA LEU A 287 2.81 4.32 22.34
C LEU A 287 2.64 3.43 21.10
N GLU A 288 3.24 2.25 21.15
CA GLU A 288 3.20 1.27 20.07
C GLU A 288 1.77 0.79 19.82
N GLU A 289 1.00 0.56 20.88
CA GLU A 289 -0.39 0.09 20.81
C GLU A 289 -1.26 1.03 19.96
N ASN A 290 -1.08 2.34 20.12
CA ASN A 290 -1.83 3.34 19.35
C ASN A 290 -1.49 3.27 17.87
N ARG A 291 -0.20 3.08 17.53
CA ARG A 291 0.23 2.96 16.13
C ARG A 291 -0.31 1.69 15.50
N VAL A 292 -0.21 0.57 16.22
CA VAL A 292 -0.72 -0.75 15.79
C VAL A 292 -2.23 -0.69 15.56
N GLN A 293 -3.01 -0.10 16.49
CA GLN A 293 -4.46 0.06 16.31
C GLN A 293 -4.80 0.93 15.09
N ALA A 294 -4.05 2.00 14.82
CA ALA A 294 -4.27 2.80 13.63
C ALA A 294 -4.01 2.03 12.32
N ILE A 295 -3.03 1.13 12.33
CA ILE A 295 -2.72 0.28 11.18
C ILE A 295 -3.75 -0.85 11.01
N HIS A 296 -4.23 -1.47 12.11
CA HIS A 296 -5.35 -2.41 12.06
C HIS A 296 -6.60 -1.75 11.50
N TRP A 297 -6.98 -0.59 12.04
CA TRP A 297 -8.11 0.17 11.52
C TRP A 297 -7.95 0.47 10.03
N LEU A 298 -6.77 0.90 9.60
CA LEU A 298 -6.52 1.21 8.20
C LEU A 298 -6.73 -0.01 7.27
N ILE A 299 -6.25 -1.19 7.69
CA ILE A 299 -6.26 -2.39 6.84
C ILE A 299 -7.58 -3.16 6.95
N GLU A 300 -8.02 -3.43 8.17
CA GLU A 300 -9.15 -4.31 8.47
C GLU A 300 -10.47 -3.55 8.42
N ASP A 301 -10.54 -2.32 8.93
CA ASP A 301 -11.80 -1.57 8.98
C ASP A 301 -11.99 -0.70 7.73
N PHE A 302 -10.96 0.06 7.34
CA PHE A 302 -11.04 1.01 6.24
C PHE A 302 -10.91 0.32 4.87
N PHE A 303 -9.87 -0.50 4.67
CA PHE A 303 -9.71 -1.26 3.43
C PHE A 303 -10.50 -2.57 3.40
N ASN A 304 -11.01 -3.04 4.53
CA ASN A 304 -11.74 -4.31 4.65
C ASN A 304 -10.95 -5.51 4.12
N VAL A 305 -9.66 -5.58 4.47
CA VAL A 305 -8.73 -6.63 4.05
C VAL A 305 -8.25 -7.42 5.25
N LYS A 306 -8.31 -8.74 5.14
CA LYS A 306 -7.75 -9.64 6.16
C LYS A 306 -6.21 -9.59 6.13
N PRO A 307 -5.53 -9.83 7.27
CA PRO A 307 -4.06 -9.76 7.35
C PRO A 307 -3.33 -10.59 6.27
N GLY A 308 -3.79 -11.83 6.02
CA GLY A 308 -3.20 -12.71 4.98
C GLY A 308 -3.38 -12.25 3.53
N GLN A 309 -4.09 -11.14 3.29
CA GLN A 309 -4.36 -10.57 1.97
C GLN A 309 -3.73 -9.18 1.79
N ILE A 310 -2.93 -8.69 2.74
CA ILE A 310 -2.26 -7.39 2.67
C ILE A 310 -1.42 -7.23 1.39
N TRP A 311 -0.80 -8.29 0.89
CA TRP A 311 -0.07 -8.28 -0.39
C TRP A 311 -0.89 -7.73 -1.57
N GLN A 312 -2.22 -7.86 -1.56
CA GLN A 312 -3.09 -7.32 -2.60
C GLN A 312 -3.11 -5.79 -2.58
N LEU A 313 -3.18 -5.19 -1.39
CA LEU A 313 -3.16 -3.74 -1.22
C LEU A 313 -1.83 -3.14 -1.68
N ILE A 314 -0.72 -3.82 -1.35
CA ILE A 314 0.62 -3.43 -1.81
C ILE A 314 0.74 -3.56 -3.33
N ARG A 315 0.31 -4.70 -3.88
CA ARG A 315 0.40 -5.00 -5.31
C ARG A 315 -0.40 -4.01 -6.15
N ASN A 316 -1.62 -3.70 -5.72
CA ASN A 316 -2.52 -2.79 -6.42
C ASN A 316 -2.16 -1.32 -6.19
N LYS A 317 -1.11 -1.04 -5.38
CA LYS A 317 -0.71 0.31 -4.97
C LYS A 317 -1.87 1.07 -4.31
N THR A 318 -2.72 0.34 -3.59
CA THR A 318 -3.81 0.90 -2.80
C THR A 318 -3.27 1.41 -1.46
N LEU A 319 -2.42 0.59 -0.81
CA LEU A 319 -1.73 0.97 0.41
C LEU A 319 -0.33 1.53 0.05
N THR A 320 -0.23 2.85 0.03
CA THR A 320 0.99 3.61 -0.26
C THR A 320 1.20 4.71 0.78
N ARG A 321 2.38 5.35 0.80
CA ARG A 321 2.62 6.56 1.62
C ARG A 321 1.52 7.61 1.44
N ASP A 322 1.06 7.83 0.21
CA ASP A 322 0.00 8.80 -0.09
C ASP A 322 -1.35 8.38 0.50
N SER A 323 -1.64 7.09 0.56
CA SER A 323 -2.87 6.59 1.21
C SER A 323 -2.90 6.92 2.70
N PHE A 324 -1.77 6.80 3.41
CA PHE A 324 -1.66 7.25 4.81
C PHE A 324 -1.93 8.76 4.91
N GLY A 325 -1.38 9.55 3.98
CA GLY A 325 -1.54 11.00 4.02
C GLY A 325 -2.97 11.48 3.75
N LYS A 326 -3.68 10.84 2.82
CA LYS A 326 -5.10 11.13 2.55
C LYS A 326 -6.01 10.85 3.75
N LEU A 327 -5.58 9.99 4.67
CA LEU A 327 -6.36 9.56 5.84
C LEU A 327 -5.85 10.17 7.15
N GLY A 328 -5.04 11.24 7.07
CA GLY A 328 -4.52 11.93 8.26
C GLY A 328 -3.38 11.20 8.98
N LEU A 329 -2.93 10.05 8.48
CA LEU A 329 -1.86 9.22 9.07
C LEU A 329 -0.45 9.59 8.54
N SER A 330 -0.30 10.74 7.85
CA SER A 330 0.99 11.24 7.35
C SER A 330 2.06 11.31 8.43
N TYR A 331 1.73 11.89 9.60
CA TYR A 331 2.69 12.08 10.69
C TYR A 331 3.14 10.74 11.27
N LEU A 332 2.18 9.84 11.54
CA LEU A 332 2.46 8.47 11.98
C LEU A 332 3.44 7.78 11.02
N TYR A 333 3.10 7.74 9.74
CA TYR A 333 3.90 7.05 8.74
C TYR A 333 5.30 7.65 8.60
N ASN A 334 5.41 8.97 8.44
CA ASN A 334 6.68 9.63 8.12
C ASN A 334 7.65 9.63 9.32
N THR A 335 7.14 9.81 10.54
CA THR A 335 7.98 9.94 11.74
C THR A 335 8.45 8.58 12.27
N TYR A 336 7.55 7.59 12.35
CA TYR A 336 7.86 6.32 13.05
C TYR A 336 8.37 5.23 12.11
N TYR A 337 7.91 5.20 10.86
CA TYR A 337 8.19 4.08 9.97
C TYR A 337 9.05 4.48 8.77
N ASN A 338 8.60 5.49 8.02
CA ASN A 338 9.09 5.88 6.71
C ASN A 338 9.28 4.68 5.74
N SER A 339 8.56 3.58 6.00
CA SER A 339 8.66 2.30 5.31
C SER A 339 7.41 1.49 5.58
N LEU A 340 6.70 1.10 4.51
CA LEU A 340 5.54 0.21 4.60
C LEU A 340 5.91 -1.12 5.26
N LEU A 341 7.13 -1.63 5.00
CA LEU A 341 7.54 -2.89 5.59
C LEU A 341 7.66 -2.82 7.11
N LYS A 342 8.22 -1.72 7.65
CA LYS A 342 8.31 -1.51 9.10
C LYS A 342 6.93 -1.31 9.72
N CYS A 343 6.09 -0.52 9.05
CA CYS A 343 4.72 -0.24 9.47
C CYS A 343 3.91 -1.53 9.60
N ILE A 344 3.87 -2.35 8.55
CA ILE A 344 3.16 -3.64 8.57
C ILE A 344 3.80 -4.63 9.53
N GLY A 345 5.14 -4.67 9.60
CA GLY A 345 5.86 -5.59 10.49
C GLY A 345 5.64 -5.31 11.98
N GLU A 346 5.36 -4.06 12.37
CA GLU A 346 4.99 -3.72 13.75
C GLU A 346 3.55 -4.14 14.07
N ALA A 347 2.62 -3.94 13.14
CA ALA A 347 1.21 -4.30 13.34
C ALA A 347 0.92 -5.80 13.19
N TYR A 348 1.70 -6.53 12.38
CA TYR A 348 1.50 -7.94 12.07
C TYR A 348 2.83 -8.70 12.09
N PRO A 349 3.46 -8.86 13.27
CA PRO A 349 4.76 -9.50 13.41
C PRO A 349 4.77 -10.99 13.00
N GLU A 350 3.60 -11.64 12.97
CA GLU A 350 3.41 -13.02 12.56
C GLU A 350 3.46 -13.24 11.05
N LEU A 351 3.28 -12.18 10.24
CA LEU A 351 3.26 -12.30 8.79
C LEU A 351 4.66 -12.43 8.20
N ASN A 352 4.80 -13.34 7.24
CA ASN A 352 6.04 -13.47 6.49
C ASN A 352 6.14 -12.38 5.39
N TYR A 353 7.36 -12.06 4.97
CA TYR A 353 7.62 -11.06 3.93
C TYR A 353 6.87 -11.28 2.61
N TRP A 354 6.64 -12.54 2.21
CA TRP A 354 5.86 -12.87 1.01
C TRP A 354 4.35 -12.64 1.18
N GLU A 355 3.83 -12.66 2.41
CA GLU A 355 2.43 -12.35 2.73
C GLU A 355 2.16 -10.85 2.73
N ILE A 356 3.21 -10.05 2.99
CA ILE A 356 3.22 -8.59 2.86
C ILE A 356 3.49 -8.19 1.40
N GLY A 357 4.35 -8.92 0.70
CA GLY A 357 4.75 -8.63 -0.68
C GLY A 357 5.82 -7.56 -0.83
N ILE A 358 6.54 -7.22 0.24
CA ILE A 358 7.68 -6.29 0.29
C ILE A 358 8.87 -6.99 0.92
N TYR A 359 10.07 -6.80 0.35
CA TYR A 359 11.28 -7.51 0.78
C TYR A 359 12.41 -6.52 1.09
N PRO A 360 13.22 -6.77 2.14
CA PRO A 360 14.49 -6.07 2.34
C PRO A 360 15.45 -6.27 1.16
N ASN A 361 16.42 -5.36 1.01
CA ASN A 361 17.50 -5.53 0.03
C ASN A 361 18.29 -6.81 0.34
N GLY A 362 18.60 -7.60 -0.70
CA GLY A 362 19.34 -8.86 -0.55
C GLY A 362 18.54 -10.01 0.06
N PHE A 363 17.23 -9.84 0.31
CA PHE A 363 16.40 -10.88 0.95
C PHE A 363 16.37 -12.22 0.18
N TRP A 364 16.61 -12.22 -1.13
CA TRP A 364 16.63 -13.44 -1.94
C TRP A 364 18.05 -13.92 -2.30
N ASP A 365 19.09 -13.35 -1.69
CA ASP A 365 20.50 -13.58 -2.02
C ASP A 365 21.33 -14.14 -0.84
N SER A 366 20.67 -14.75 0.15
CA SER A 366 21.35 -15.41 1.28
C SER A 366 21.35 -16.94 1.13
N ASP A 367 22.16 -17.60 1.94
CA ASP A 367 22.30 -19.07 1.93
C ASP A 367 20.96 -19.82 2.17
N ASP A 368 20.06 -19.21 2.95
CA ASP A 368 18.74 -19.75 3.26
C ASP A 368 17.61 -19.29 2.32
N ALA A 369 17.96 -18.56 1.24
CA ALA A 369 16.98 -18.01 0.30
C ALA A 369 16.15 -19.09 -0.41
N LYS A 370 16.72 -20.28 -0.66
CA LYS A 370 15.97 -21.41 -1.25
C LYS A 370 14.91 -21.95 -0.31
N GLN A 371 15.20 -22.08 0.98
CA GLN A 371 14.25 -22.50 2.00
C GLN A 371 13.08 -21.51 2.07
N ARG A 372 13.37 -20.21 2.17
CA ARG A 372 12.35 -19.16 2.16
C ARG A 372 11.57 -19.12 0.85
N GLY A 373 12.25 -19.26 -0.28
CA GLY A 373 11.62 -19.27 -1.60
C GLY A 373 10.67 -20.45 -1.80
N SER A 374 11.02 -21.62 -1.25
CA SER A 374 10.15 -22.78 -1.20
C SER A 374 8.92 -22.54 -0.32
N ALA A 375 9.09 -21.97 0.88
CA ALA A 375 7.97 -21.62 1.75
C ALA A 375 7.02 -20.62 1.09
N ALA A 376 7.57 -19.59 0.45
CA ALA A 376 6.81 -18.60 -0.32
C ALA A 376 6.05 -19.23 -1.51
N PHE A 377 6.66 -20.20 -2.19
CA PHE A 377 6.00 -20.96 -3.26
C PHE A 377 4.84 -21.81 -2.72
N LEU A 378 5.03 -22.53 -1.61
CA LEU A 378 3.95 -23.31 -0.98
C LEU A 378 2.78 -22.41 -0.54
N TRP A 379 3.10 -21.27 0.07
CA TRP A 379 2.09 -20.26 0.40
C TRP A 379 1.33 -19.79 -0.83
N MET A 380 2.03 -19.44 -1.92
CA MET A 380 1.41 -19.03 -3.19
C MET A 380 0.46 -20.10 -3.75
N LEU A 381 0.87 -21.38 -3.71
CA LEU A 381 -0.01 -22.49 -4.11
C LEU A 381 -1.27 -22.57 -3.24
N GLY A 382 -1.12 -22.37 -1.93
CA GLY A 382 -2.25 -22.29 -0.99
C GLY A 382 -3.24 -21.17 -1.33
N GLN A 383 -2.74 -19.99 -1.72
CA GLN A 383 -3.59 -18.87 -2.16
C GLN A 383 -4.36 -19.16 -3.46
N GLU A 384 -3.78 -20.00 -4.33
CA GLU A 384 -4.42 -20.45 -5.58
C GLU A 384 -5.28 -21.71 -5.40
N GLY A 385 -5.33 -22.29 -4.19
CA GLY A 385 -6.04 -23.54 -3.91
C GLY A 385 -5.45 -24.76 -4.62
N ILE A 386 -4.17 -24.72 -4.98
CA ILE A 386 -3.49 -25.80 -5.70
C ILE A 386 -2.90 -26.77 -4.68
N SER A 387 -3.50 -27.94 -4.58
CA SER A 387 -2.95 -29.06 -3.82
C SER A 387 -1.76 -29.71 -4.54
N GLN A 388 -0.94 -30.46 -3.79
CA GLN A 388 0.21 -31.19 -4.34
C GLN A 388 -0.20 -32.13 -5.50
N ASP A 389 -1.33 -32.83 -5.37
CA ASP A 389 -1.82 -33.76 -6.40
C ASP A 389 -2.25 -33.04 -7.69
N GLN A 390 -2.62 -31.77 -7.59
CA GLN A 390 -3.00 -30.93 -8.73
C GLN A 390 -1.81 -30.20 -9.35
N LEU A 391 -0.64 -30.21 -8.70
CA LEU A 391 0.53 -29.43 -9.11
C LEU A 391 0.94 -29.73 -10.54
N ILE A 392 1.13 -31.01 -10.88
CA ILE A 392 1.53 -31.43 -12.22
C ILE A 392 0.51 -30.96 -13.27
N ARG A 393 -0.78 -31.12 -12.98
CA ARG A 393 -1.85 -30.67 -13.88
C ARG A 393 -1.83 -29.15 -14.06
N ALA A 394 -1.61 -28.39 -12.98
CA ALA A 394 -1.51 -26.93 -13.04
C ALA A 394 -0.31 -26.47 -13.89
N ILE A 395 0.82 -27.18 -13.80
CA ILE A 395 2.02 -26.92 -14.59
C ILE A 395 1.77 -27.25 -16.08
N GLU A 396 1.16 -28.40 -16.37
CA GLU A 396 0.81 -28.82 -17.74
C GLU A 396 -0.14 -27.82 -18.42
N LEU A 397 -1.11 -27.30 -17.68
CA LEU A 397 -2.04 -26.26 -18.14
C LEU A 397 -1.41 -24.86 -18.20
N LYS A 398 -0.11 -24.73 -17.88
CA LYS A 398 0.63 -23.47 -17.80
C LYS A 398 0.01 -22.45 -16.84
N TRP A 399 -0.73 -22.92 -15.84
CA TRP A 399 -1.26 -22.08 -14.77
C TRP A 399 -0.11 -21.51 -13.92
N ILE A 400 0.84 -22.39 -13.55
CA ILE A 400 2.07 -21.98 -12.88
C ILE A 400 3.04 -21.43 -13.92
N ASN A 401 3.08 -20.11 -14.01
CA ASN A 401 3.89 -19.38 -14.97
C ASN A 401 4.44 -18.09 -14.33
N ARG A 402 5.28 -17.36 -15.08
CA ARG A 402 5.92 -16.12 -14.57
C ARG A 402 4.90 -15.03 -14.16
N GLN A 403 3.74 -14.96 -14.81
CA GLN A 403 2.70 -13.99 -14.44
C GLN A 403 2.12 -14.32 -13.06
N LEU A 404 1.94 -15.60 -12.74
CA LEU A 404 1.51 -16.03 -11.41
C LEU A 404 2.53 -15.60 -10.34
N PHE A 405 3.83 -15.87 -10.55
CA PHE A 405 4.85 -15.37 -9.63
C PHE A 405 4.84 -13.83 -9.52
N SER A 406 4.56 -13.11 -10.60
CA SER A 406 4.44 -11.63 -10.57
C SER A 406 3.21 -11.15 -9.79
N LYS A 407 2.08 -11.85 -9.88
CA LYS A 407 0.85 -11.56 -9.13
C LYS A 407 1.12 -11.50 -7.62
N TYR A 408 1.95 -12.41 -7.12
CA TYR A 408 2.32 -12.52 -5.71
C TYR A 408 3.66 -11.84 -5.36
N ASN A 409 4.23 -11.01 -6.25
CA ASN A 409 5.54 -10.38 -6.07
C ASN A 409 6.70 -11.38 -5.78
N LEU A 410 6.61 -12.61 -6.27
CA LEU A 410 7.60 -13.68 -6.12
C LEU A 410 8.46 -13.90 -7.37
N SER A 411 8.40 -12.99 -8.35
CA SER A 411 9.21 -13.10 -9.58
C SER A 411 10.71 -13.01 -9.28
N THR A 412 11.11 -12.12 -8.37
CA THR A 412 12.52 -11.99 -7.96
C THR A 412 12.99 -13.23 -7.21
N MET A 413 12.17 -13.77 -6.30
CA MET A 413 12.43 -15.06 -5.64
C MET A 413 12.70 -16.17 -6.66
N PHE A 414 11.82 -16.34 -7.65
CA PHE A 414 11.98 -17.38 -8.67
C PHE A 414 13.25 -17.19 -9.51
N ASP A 415 13.59 -15.94 -9.83
CA ASP A 415 14.76 -15.59 -10.61
C ASP A 415 16.07 -15.83 -9.83
N TYR A 416 16.18 -15.36 -8.58
CA TYR A 416 17.40 -15.45 -7.77
C TYR A 416 17.58 -16.82 -7.11
N CYS A 417 16.56 -17.33 -6.43
CA CYS A 417 16.70 -18.55 -5.62
C CYS A 417 16.80 -19.83 -6.49
N PHE A 418 16.12 -19.84 -7.64
CA PHE A 418 15.98 -21.04 -8.48
C PHE A 418 16.40 -20.83 -9.93
N ASN A 419 17.01 -19.69 -10.27
CA ASN A 419 17.52 -19.40 -11.63
C ASN A 419 16.47 -19.69 -12.72
N LYS A 420 15.23 -19.27 -12.48
CA LYS A 420 14.08 -19.47 -13.39
C LYS A 420 13.81 -20.94 -13.72
N ASN A 421 14.27 -21.87 -12.88
CA ASN A 421 14.06 -23.29 -13.06
C ASN A 421 12.92 -23.78 -12.16
N LEU A 422 11.76 -24.04 -12.79
CA LEU A 422 10.59 -24.54 -12.09
C LEU A 422 10.82 -25.94 -11.49
N PHE A 423 11.63 -26.78 -12.14
CA PHE A 423 11.95 -28.09 -11.57
C PHE A 423 12.76 -27.96 -10.28
N ASP A 424 13.79 -27.11 -10.25
CA ASP A 424 14.62 -26.93 -9.05
C ASP A 424 13.78 -26.40 -7.88
N LEU A 425 12.82 -25.50 -8.16
CA LEU A 425 11.85 -25.02 -7.16
C LEU A 425 10.94 -26.13 -6.65
N VAL A 426 10.34 -26.90 -7.56
CA VAL A 426 9.40 -27.97 -7.20
C VAL A 426 10.09 -29.12 -6.48
N ASP A 427 11.28 -29.54 -6.92
CA ASP A 427 12.05 -30.59 -6.25
C ASP A 427 12.52 -30.14 -4.87
N PHE A 428 12.82 -28.85 -4.67
CA PHE A 428 13.12 -28.34 -3.34
C PHE A 428 11.89 -28.36 -2.42
N ALA A 429 10.72 -27.93 -2.93
CA ALA A 429 9.48 -27.91 -2.17
C ALA A 429 8.89 -29.30 -1.89
N PHE A 430 9.11 -30.24 -2.81
CA PHE A 430 8.60 -31.62 -2.75
C PHE A 430 9.73 -32.62 -3.10
N PRO A 431 10.69 -32.82 -2.19
CA PRO A 431 11.90 -33.59 -2.45
C PRO A 431 11.63 -34.99 -3.03
N ARG A 432 12.19 -35.25 -4.22
CA ARG A 432 12.16 -36.57 -4.89
C ARG A 432 10.78 -37.10 -5.25
N GLN A 433 9.72 -36.31 -5.11
CA GLN A 433 8.36 -36.74 -5.44
C GLN A 433 8.08 -36.70 -6.94
N PHE A 434 8.68 -35.73 -7.64
CA PHE A 434 8.48 -35.52 -9.07
C PHE A 434 9.76 -35.76 -9.87
N LYS A 435 9.62 -36.19 -11.12
CA LYS A 435 10.74 -36.32 -12.06
C LYS A 435 10.92 -35.03 -12.87
N PRO A 436 12.15 -34.72 -13.31
CA PRO A 436 12.44 -33.51 -14.10
C PRO A 436 11.55 -33.33 -15.34
N TRP A 437 11.26 -34.42 -16.04
CA TRP A 437 10.43 -34.42 -17.25
C TRP A 437 8.93 -34.33 -16.99
N GLU A 438 8.47 -34.41 -15.73
CA GLU A 438 7.07 -34.20 -15.37
C GLU A 438 6.73 -32.72 -15.18
N ILE A 439 7.74 -31.89 -14.90
CA ILE A 439 7.58 -30.46 -14.57
C ILE A 439 7.82 -29.55 -15.78
N GLY A 440 8.70 -29.94 -16.71
CA GLY A 440 8.89 -29.15 -17.93
C GLY A 440 10.17 -29.46 -18.69
N ASN A 441 10.72 -28.41 -19.31
CA ASN A 441 11.93 -28.52 -20.11
C ASN A 441 13.15 -28.74 -19.22
N VAL A 442 13.60 -29.98 -19.17
CA VAL A 442 14.81 -30.40 -18.50
C VAL A 442 16.03 -29.79 -19.20
N LYS A 443 16.92 -29.14 -18.43
CA LYS A 443 18.17 -28.53 -18.94
C LYS A 443 19.01 -29.56 -19.71
N GLN A 444 19.70 -29.12 -20.76
CA GLN A 444 20.53 -30.00 -21.58
C GLN A 444 21.59 -30.74 -20.76
N SER A 445 22.23 -30.05 -19.79
CA SER A 445 23.25 -30.63 -18.90
C SER A 445 22.74 -31.80 -18.05
N TYR A 446 21.45 -31.85 -17.70
CA TYR A 446 20.87 -32.97 -16.97
C TYR A 446 20.94 -34.27 -17.80
N TRP A 447 20.77 -34.15 -19.12
CA TRP A 447 20.83 -35.28 -20.04
C TRP A 447 22.26 -35.68 -20.42
N GLU A 448 23.29 -34.92 -20.05
CA GLU A 448 24.68 -35.37 -20.27
C GLU A 448 25.04 -36.60 -19.43
N ASN A 449 24.28 -36.86 -18.35
CA ASN A 449 24.44 -38.06 -17.53
C ASN A 449 23.65 -39.26 -18.11
N ASP A 450 24.38 -40.28 -18.54
CA ASP A 450 23.85 -41.55 -19.04
C ASP A 450 22.86 -42.24 -18.07
N GLU A 451 23.03 -42.10 -16.76
CA GLU A 451 22.10 -42.69 -15.79
C GLU A 451 20.71 -42.06 -15.89
N ASN A 452 20.65 -40.75 -16.19
CA ASN A 452 19.39 -40.03 -16.36
C ASN A 452 18.65 -40.48 -17.62
N HIS A 453 19.40 -40.82 -18.68
CA HIS A 453 18.83 -41.46 -19.87
C HIS A 453 18.17 -42.80 -19.51
N MET A 454 18.87 -43.65 -18.76
CA MET A 454 18.32 -44.94 -18.33
C MET A 454 17.08 -44.78 -17.46
N LYS A 455 17.09 -43.86 -16.48
CA LYS A 455 15.91 -43.57 -15.64
C LYS A 455 14.71 -43.14 -16.48
N ALA A 456 14.91 -42.27 -17.47
CA ALA A 456 13.84 -41.81 -18.36
C ALA A 456 13.30 -42.95 -19.25
N ILE A 457 14.18 -43.82 -19.77
CA ILE A 457 13.78 -44.99 -20.56
C ILE A 457 12.98 -45.98 -19.72
N HIS A 458 13.44 -46.31 -18.51
CA HIS A 458 12.69 -47.19 -17.60
C HIS A 458 11.34 -46.58 -17.19
N TYR A 459 11.29 -45.27 -16.91
CA TYR A 459 10.04 -44.56 -16.66
C TYR A 459 9.07 -44.72 -17.84
N PHE A 460 9.53 -44.48 -19.07
CA PHE A 460 8.70 -44.65 -20.26
C PHE A 460 8.20 -46.08 -20.43
N MET A 461 9.03 -47.08 -20.16
CA MET A 461 8.63 -48.49 -20.22
C MET A 461 7.53 -48.85 -19.21
N ASN A 462 7.65 -48.31 -17.99
CA ASN A 462 6.61 -48.46 -16.97
C ASN A 462 5.31 -47.77 -17.39
N GLU A 463 5.40 -46.59 -18.01
CA GLU A 463 4.24 -45.84 -18.54
C GLU A 463 3.47 -46.64 -19.60
N ILE A 464 4.18 -47.31 -20.52
CA ILE A 464 3.55 -48.17 -21.54
C ILE A 464 3.29 -49.61 -21.06
N GLN A 465 3.65 -49.93 -19.81
CA GLN A 465 3.51 -51.26 -19.20
C GLN A 465 4.12 -52.38 -20.06
N GLN A 466 5.35 -52.18 -20.55
CA GLN A 466 6.08 -53.17 -21.34
C GLN A 466 7.39 -53.58 -20.66
N SER A 467 7.67 -54.88 -20.64
CA SER A 467 8.95 -55.42 -20.16
C SER A 467 10.08 -55.23 -21.19
N GLU A 468 11.34 -55.44 -20.77
CA GLU A 468 12.47 -55.44 -21.70
C GLU A 468 12.31 -56.50 -22.80
N PHE A 469 11.73 -57.66 -22.44
CA PHE A 469 11.44 -58.74 -23.38
C PHE A 469 10.41 -58.32 -24.45
N ASP A 470 9.34 -57.63 -24.04
CA ASP A 470 8.31 -57.14 -24.95
C ASP A 470 8.88 -56.12 -25.92
N ILE A 471 9.65 -55.15 -25.41
CA ILE A 471 10.34 -54.18 -26.26
C ILE A 471 11.25 -54.87 -27.27
N GLU A 472 12.10 -55.81 -26.83
CA GLU A 472 12.99 -56.53 -27.75
C GLU A 472 12.21 -57.27 -28.84
N ARG A 473 11.09 -57.92 -28.47
CA ARG A 473 10.20 -58.60 -29.41
C ARG A 473 9.59 -57.61 -30.40
N MET A 474 9.09 -56.47 -29.93
CA MET A 474 8.48 -55.44 -30.78
C MET A 474 9.49 -54.83 -31.76
N LEU A 475 10.73 -54.62 -31.34
CA LEU A 475 11.81 -54.16 -32.22
C LEU A 475 12.16 -55.20 -33.28
N LYS A 476 12.31 -56.47 -32.88
CA LYS A 476 12.65 -57.58 -33.78
C LYS A 476 11.61 -57.78 -34.89
N TYR A 477 10.32 -57.63 -34.57
CA TYR A 477 9.23 -57.78 -35.54
C TYR A 477 8.76 -56.44 -36.14
N ASN A 478 9.45 -55.34 -35.85
CA ASN A 478 9.12 -53.99 -36.31
C ASN A 478 7.65 -53.59 -36.02
N THR A 479 7.11 -54.02 -34.88
CA THR A 479 5.74 -53.72 -34.45
C THR A 479 5.66 -52.56 -33.46
N PHE A 480 6.79 -51.95 -33.10
CA PHE A 480 6.83 -50.82 -32.16
C PHE A 480 6.24 -49.54 -32.77
N LYS A 481 5.20 -48.99 -32.14
CA LYS A 481 4.51 -47.79 -32.62
C LYS A 481 5.26 -46.55 -32.20
N LYS A 482 5.98 -45.91 -33.13
CA LYS A 482 6.71 -44.64 -32.89
C LYS A 482 5.82 -43.49 -32.37
N SER A 483 4.49 -43.57 -32.55
CA SER A 483 3.54 -42.62 -31.96
C SER A 483 3.59 -42.60 -30.44
N GLN A 484 3.94 -43.70 -29.79
CA GLN A 484 4.05 -43.81 -28.34
C GLN A 484 5.11 -42.85 -27.77
N PHE A 485 6.26 -42.67 -28.45
CA PHE A 485 7.26 -41.69 -28.03
C PHE A 485 6.75 -40.26 -28.13
N LYS A 486 6.01 -39.94 -29.20
CA LYS A 486 5.48 -38.59 -29.45
C LYS A 486 4.39 -38.19 -28.46
N GLN A 487 3.65 -39.16 -27.94
CA GLN A 487 2.59 -38.96 -26.96
C GLN A 487 3.13 -38.89 -25.52
N SER A 488 4.34 -39.38 -25.28
CA SER A 488 4.98 -39.33 -23.97
C SER A 488 5.48 -37.93 -23.60
N LYS A 489 5.58 -37.66 -22.30
CA LYS A 489 6.25 -36.46 -21.75
C LYS A 489 7.73 -36.36 -22.16
N LEU A 490 8.32 -37.48 -22.58
CA LEU A 490 9.72 -37.61 -23.02
C LEU A 490 9.89 -37.44 -24.54
N ALA A 491 8.88 -36.99 -25.28
CA ALA A 491 8.94 -36.83 -26.74
C ALA A 491 10.16 -36.01 -27.21
N ASN A 492 10.44 -34.87 -26.56
CA ASN A 492 11.59 -34.02 -26.92
C ASN A 492 12.92 -34.70 -26.59
N PHE A 493 13.00 -35.44 -25.48
CA PHE A 493 14.17 -36.23 -25.12
C PHE A 493 14.46 -37.30 -26.18
N PHE A 494 13.47 -38.12 -26.54
CA PHE A 494 13.63 -39.16 -27.56
C PHE A 494 13.98 -38.58 -28.94
N LYS A 495 13.40 -37.42 -29.29
CA LYS A 495 13.72 -36.71 -30.54
C LYS A 495 15.17 -36.21 -30.54
N ASN A 496 15.59 -35.48 -29.52
CA ASN A 496 16.86 -34.76 -29.52
C ASN A 496 18.07 -35.69 -29.37
N TYR A 497 17.97 -36.72 -28.51
CA TYR A 497 19.12 -37.60 -28.22
C TYR A 497 19.15 -38.87 -29.07
N TYR A 498 18.00 -39.33 -29.55
CA TYR A 498 17.89 -40.61 -30.25
C TYR A 498 17.22 -40.53 -31.62
N ASN A 499 16.85 -39.33 -32.08
CA ASN A 499 16.14 -39.10 -33.35
C ASN A 499 14.86 -39.98 -33.48
N ASN A 500 14.16 -40.20 -32.37
CA ASN A 500 12.98 -41.08 -32.29
C ASN A 500 13.21 -42.49 -32.87
N ASN A 501 14.45 -42.99 -32.81
CA ASN A 501 14.81 -44.33 -33.28
C ASN A 501 14.70 -45.34 -32.13
N PRO A 502 13.70 -46.26 -32.16
CA PRO A 502 13.51 -47.25 -31.10
C PRO A 502 14.76 -48.10 -30.81
N ASP A 503 15.48 -48.52 -31.84
CA ASP A 503 16.70 -49.32 -31.67
C ASP A 503 17.80 -48.55 -30.95
N LYS A 504 17.94 -47.25 -31.21
CA LYS A 504 18.94 -46.42 -30.52
C LYS A 504 18.56 -46.16 -29.06
N ILE A 505 17.28 -45.90 -28.81
CA ILE A 505 16.75 -45.63 -27.46
C ILE A 505 17.01 -46.84 -26.55
N PHE A 506 16.59 -48.02 -26.99
CA PHE A 506 16.67 -49.23 -26.18
C PHE A 506 17.98 -50.00 -26.36
N PHE A 507 18.92 -49.51 -27.18
CA PHE A 507 20.17 -50.24 -27.48
C PHE A 507 20.92 -50.66 -26.22
N ARG A 508 21.16 -49.71 -25.31
CA ARG A 508 21.97 -49.93 -24.11
C ARG A 508 21.25 -50.87 -23.14
N LEU A 509 19.95 -50.68 -22.98
CA LEU A 509 19.07 -51.51 -22.17
C LEU A 509 19.07 -52.97 -22.65
N LEU A 510 18.88 -53.18 -23.96
CA LEU A 510 18.72 -54.52 -24.53
C LEU A 510 20.04 -55.22 -24.88
N LYS A 511 21.18 -54.51 -24.82
CA LYS A 511 22.49 -55.07 -25.18
C LYS A 511 22.84 -56.33 -24.36
N PRO A 512 22.67 -56.37 -23.03
CA PRO A 512 22.90 -57.57 -22.24
C PRO A 512 21.99 -58.74 -22.70
N LEU A 513 20.70 -58.49 -22.86
CA LEU A 513 19.72 -59.49 -23.32
C LEU A 513 20.09 -60.09 -24.69
N ARG A 514 20.44 -59.22 -25.66
CA ARG A 514 20.88 -59.63 -27.00
C ARG A 514 22.15 -60.49 -26.95
N LEU A 515 23.14 -60.11 -26.13
CA LEU A 515 24.37 -60.88 -25.95
C LEU A 515 24.12 -62.28 -25.37
N VAL A 516 23.24 -62.38 -24.36
CA VAL A 516 22.86 -63.66 -23.77
C VAL A 516 22.17 -64.55 -24.81
N ARG A 517 21.23 -63.99 -25.60
CA ARG A 517 20.53 -64.71 -26.67
C ARG A 517 21.45 -65.18 -27.77
N GLU A 518 22.35 -64.34 -28.26
CA GLU A 518 23.37 -64.75 -29.25
C GLU A 518 24.26 -65.88 -28.71
N GLY A 519 24.68 -65.76 -27.46
CA GLY A 519 25.41 -66.81 -26.76
C GLY A 519 24.63 -68.12 -26.74
N ASN A 520 23.34 -68.07 -26.40
CA ASN A 520 22.46 -69.23 -26.39
C ASN A 520 22.26 -69.82 -27.80
N GLN A 521 22.09 -68.99 -28.83
CA GLN A 521 21.95 -69.44 -30.21
C GLN A 521 23.22 -70.12 -30.73
N ARG A 522 24.41 -69.59 -30.38
CA ARG A 522 25.70 -70.22 -30.72
C ARG A 522 25.82 -71.60 -30.08
N ILE A 523 25.42 -71.74 -28.81
CA ILE A 523 25.43 -73.03 -28.12
C ILE A 523 24.39 -74.00 -28.72
N TYR A 524 23.19 -73.51 -29.05
CA TYR A 524 22.16 -74.29 -29.75
C TYR A 524 22.65 -74.80 -31.10
N ASN A 525 23.25 -73.94 -31.92
CA ASN A 525 23.84 -74.32 -33.20
C ASN A 525 24.97 -75.35 -33.02
N LYS A 526 25.75 -75.23 -31.94
CA LYS A 526 26.79 -76.22 -31.59
C LYS A 526 26.18 -77.58 -31.26
N LEU A 527 25.10 -77.64 -30.49
CA LEU A 527 24.34 -78.88 -30.26
C LEU A 527 23.78 -79.45 -31.56
N LYS A 528 23.15 -78.61 -32.39
CA LYS A 528 22.58 -79.03 -33.67
C LYS A 528 23.64 -79.66 -34.58
N ARG A 529 24.87 -79.10 -34.62
CA ARG A 529 26.00 -79.68 -35.37
C ARG A 529 26.46 -81.03 -34.81
N ILE A 530 26.51 -81.19 -33.49
CA ILE A 530 26.88 -82.45 -32.84
C ILE A 530 25.79 -83.52 -33.01
N ASN A 531 24.52 -83.11 -33.08
CA ASN A 531 23.36 -83.97 -33.27
C ASN A 531 23.02 -84.23 -34.74
N ARG A 532 23.76 -83.66 -35.70
CA ARG A 532 23.55 -84.01 -37.12
C ARG A 532 23.85 -85.51 -37.28
N PRO A 533 22.92 -86.31 -37.82
CA PRO A 533 23.22 -87.69 -38.15
C PRO A 533 24.37 -87.68 -39.16
N ARG A 534 25.57 -88.05 -38.72
CA ARG A 534 26.65 -88.37 -39.67
C ARG A 534 26.19 -89.62 -40.40
N THR A 535 25.96 -89.50 -41.70
CA THR A 535 25.67 -90.56 -42.66
C THR A 535 26.83 -91.55 -42.83
N GLU A 536 27.77 -91.60 -41.89
CA GLU A 536 28.78 -92.66 -41.81
C GLU A 536 28.08 -93.89 -41.25
N SER A 537 28.02 -94.96 -42.04
CA SER A 537 27.50 -96.25 -41.58
C SER A 537 28.26 -96.68 -40.32
N ARG A 538 27.60 -97.42 -39.42
CA ARG A 538 28.23 -97.96 -38.20
C ARG A 538 29.51 -98.74 -38.53
N LEU A 539 29.51 -99.40 -39.69
CA LEU A 539 30.64 -100.10 -40.27
C LEU A 539 31.81 -99.16 -40.58
N PHE A 540 31.56 -98.00 -41.20
CA PHE A 540 32.58 -96.99 -41.49
C PHE A 540 33.19 -96.38 -40.21
N LYS A 541 32.38 -96.15 -39.18
CA LYS A 541 32.87 -95.67 -37.88
C LYS A 541 33.71 -96.73 -37.16
N PHE A 542 33.32 -98.00 -37.26
CA PHE A 542 34.09 -99.12 -36.75
C PHE A 542 35.41 -99.29 -37.51
N LEU A 543 35.43 -99.16 -38.83
CA LEU A 543 36.67 -99.19 -39.62
C LEU A 543 37.63 -98.05 -39.25
N LYS A 544 37.11 -96.86 -38.93
CA LYS A 544 37.92 -95.68 -38.58
C LYS A 544 38.43 -95.68 -37.14
N HIS A 545 37.66 -96.21 -36.20
CA HIS A 545 37.94 -96.12 -34.76
C HIS A 545 38.20 -97.49 -34.09
N GLY A 546 38.05 -98.59 -34.84
CA GLY A 546 38.25 -99.96 -34.36
C GLY A 546 37.41 -100.30 -33.12
N PHE A 547 38.02 -101.06 -32.20
CA PHE A 547 37.42 -101.41 -30.91
C PHE A 547 37.13 -100.19 -30.01
N ASN A 548 37.75 -99.04 -30.27
CA ASN A 548 37.52 -97.81 -29.51
C ASN A 548 36.24 -97.06 -29.89
N LEU A 549 35.45 -97.57 -30.85
CA LEU A 549 34.20 -96.94 -31.27
C LEU A 549 33.26 -96.60 -30.10
N HIS A 550 33.14 -97.52 -29.13
CA HIS A 550 32.28 -97.31 -27.96
C HIS A 550 32.73 -96.14 -27.07
N LEU A 551 34.05 -95.93 -26.93
CA LEU A 551 34.63 -94.79 -26.19
C LEU A 551 34.34 -93.47 -26.90
N VAL A 552 34.48 -93.45 -28.23
CA VAL A 552 34.17 -92.27 -29.06
C VAL A 552 32.68 -91.91 -28.96
N GLU A 553 31.78 -92.89 -29.07
CA GLU A 553 30.33 -92.68 -28.91
C GLU A 553 29.96 -92.25 -27.48
N SER A 554 30.64 -92.76 -26.46
CA SER A 554 30.47 -92.31 -25.06
C SER A 554 30.92 -90.86 -24.88
N PHE A 555 32.10 -90.51 -25.41
CA PHE A 555 32.64 -89.15 -25.34
C PHE A 555 31.76 -88.14 -26.08
N GLU A 556 31.20 -88.50 -27.24
CA GLU A 556 30.24 -87.67 -27.97
C GLU A 556 28.94 -87.46 -27.16
N ARG A 557 28.39 -88.51 -26.54
CA ARG A 557 27.22 -88.41 -25.65
C ARG A 557 27.48 -87.52 -24.44
N ASP A 558 28.65 -87.63 -23.81
CA ASP A 558 29.01 -86.79 -22.67
C ASP A 558 29.23 -85.33 -23.08
N LYS A 559 29.84 -85.09 -24.24
CA LYS A 559 29.97 -83.75 -24.82
C LYS A 559 28.60 -83.13 -25.11
N GLN A 560 27.65 -83.90 -25.66
CA GLN A 560 26.26 -83.47 -25.85
C GLN A 560 25.60 -83.09 -24.52
N LYS A 561 25.67 -83.97 -23.51
CA LYS A 561 25.11 -83.73 -22.18
C LYS A 561 25.69 -82.46 -21.53
N ARG A 562 27.02 -82.25 -21.59
CA ARG A 562 27.66 -81.05 -21.04
C ARG A 562 27.16 -79.77 -21.71
N ILE A 563 27.04 -79.76 -23.03
CA ILE A 563 26.57 -78.59 -23.77
C ILE A 563 25.07 -78.35 -23.53
N ALA A 564 24.26 -79.40 -23.44
CA ALA A 564 22.83 -79.31 -23.11
C ALA A 564 22.59 -78.77 -21.69
N ARG A 565 23.38 -79.21 -20.69
CA ARG A 565 23.35 -78.64 -19.33
C ARG A 565 23.71 -77.16 -19.32
N LYS A 566 24.68 -76.74 -20.12
CA LYS A 566 25.08 -75.32 -20.26
C LYS A 566 23.97 -74.46 -20.88
N LEU A 567 23.16 -75.01 -21.79
CA LEU A 567 21.96 -74.31 -22.29
C LEU A 567 20.85 -74.25 -21.27
N ARG A 568 20.53 -75.37 -20.59
CA ARG A 568 19.46 -75.40 -19.59
C ARG A 568 19.72 -74.45 -18.43
N SER A 569 20.95 -74.42 -17.91
CA SER A 569 21.35 -73.47 -16.87
C SER A 569 21.21 -72.01 -17.31
N ARG A 570 21.57 -71.66 -18.54
CA ARG A 570 21.40 -70.30 -19.07
C ARG A 570 19.95 -69.93 -19.39
N LYS A 571 19.13 -70.88 -19.83
CA LYS A 571 17.71 -70.67 -20.08
C LYS A 571 16.94 -70.46 -18.76
N TYR A 572 17.29 -71.24 -17.75
CA TYR A 572 16.74 -71.10 -16.40
C TYR A 572 17.08 -69.74 -15.76
N ILE A 573 18.25 -69.16 -16.04
CA ILE A 573 18.61 -67.81 -15.57
C ILE A 573 17.69 -66.75 -16.21
N LEU A 574 17.43 -66.84 -17.52
CA LEU A 574 16.53 -65.91 -18.20
C LEU A 574 15.07 -66.05 -17.74
N GLU A 575 14.58 -67.29 -17.56
CA GLU A 575 13.21 -67.57 -17.12
C GLU A 575 12.93 -67.22 -15.64
N LYS A 576 13.96 -66.89 -14.86
CA LYS A 576 13.86 -66.52 -13.44
C LYS A 576 14.09 -65.02 -13.18
N GLU A 577 14.56 -64.31 -14.21
CA GLU A 577 14.67 -62.85 -14.24
C GLU A 577 13.41 -62.20 -14.86
N ASP A 578 12.61 -62.96 -15.61
CA ASP A 578 11.19 -62.70 -15.92
C ASP A 578 10.31 -62.96 -14.69
#